data_AF-A0A430AW89-F1
#
_entry.id   AF-A0A430AW89-F1
#
_cell.length_a   1.000
_cell.length_b   1.000
_cell.length_c   1.000
_cell.angle_alpha   90.00
_cell.angle_beta   90.00
_cell.angle_gamma   90.00
#
_symmetry.space_group_name_H-M   'P 1'
#
loop_
_entity.id
_entity.type
_entity.pdbx_description
1 polymer ?
#
loop_
_entity_poly.entity_id
_entity_poly.type
_entity_poly.pdbx_seq_one_letter_code
_entity_poly.pdbx_strand_id
1 'polypeptide(L)'
;MSFVRLDKVKATAHYESVKVVGDSLKDGQFVNLSTSIGDEEEAVLVEKAAKGETAQAILCTAHLDYNSSFYDFKNTATDENTLGRALVFENGDTISVNDEISNGISVGDKVSIGLDGLGFKKMESGESEIGMCIRKDFMTNVGELTVIRLMSASGGEGQPGQPGKDGKDGSPGKDGADGLPGKDGKQGAPGKDASSISSIEFTAGEDGQISGGSALLSDGTSIPITIKK
;
A
#
# COMPACT_ATOMS: atom_id res chain seq x y z
N MET A 1 -2.04 -38.55 17.73
CA MET A 1 -1.13 -37.75 18.56
C MET A 1 -0.98 -36.43 17.85
N SER A 2 -1.34 -35.34 18.50
CA SER A 2 -1.15 -34.01 17.96
C SER A 2 0.34 -33.68 18.02
N PHE A 3 0.87 -33.10 16.95
CA PHE A 3 2.30 -32.81 16.84
C PHE A 3 2.50 -31.41 16.33
N VAL A 4 3.25 -30.61 17.09
CA VAL A 4 3.72 -29.30 16.67
C VAL A 4 5.22 -29.20 16.78
N ARG A 5 5.84 -28.67 15.73
CA ARG A 5 7.24 -28.29 15.67
C ARG A 5 7.35 -26.80 15.38
N LEU A 6 8.10 -26.09 16.21
CA LEU A 6 8.42 -24.68 16.01
C LEU A 6 9.60 -24.60 15.05
N ASP A 7 9.37 -24.24 13.78
CA ASP A 7 10.44 -24.22 12.78
C ASP A 7 11.23 -22.89 12.83
N LYS A 8 10.50 -21.78 12.89
CA LYS A 8 11.06 -20.43 12.94
C LYS A 8 10.19 -19.58 13.86
N VAL A 9 10.33 -19.84 15.15
CA VAL A 9 9.77 -19.04 16.23
C VAL A 9 10.96 -18.64 17.11
N LYS A 10 10.97 -17.42 17.64
CA LYS A 10 12.08 -16.99 18.51
C LYS A 10 11.95 -17.66 19.87
N ALA A 11 13.08 -18.07 20.44
CA ALA A 11 13.12 -18.68 21.77
C ALA A 11 12.52 -17.79 22.85
N THR A 12 12.61 -16.47 22.69
CA THR A 12 12.09 -15.48 23.62
C THR A 12 10.62 -15.09 23.37
N ALA A 13 9.95 -15.66 22.36
CA ALA A 13 8.57 -15.31 22.01
C ALA A 13 7.56 -16.05 22.90
N HIS A 14 7.67 -15.89 24.22
CA HIS A 14 6.75 -16.50 25.17
C HIS A 14 6.57 -15.63 26.42
N TYR A 15 5.42 -15.81 27.07
CA TYR A 15 5.20 -15.37 28.44
C TYR A 15 5.44 -16.56 29.38
N GLU A 16 6.35 -16.35 30.34
CA GLU A 16 6.67 -17.32 31.39
C GLU A 16 5.56 -17.44 32.44
N SER A 17 4.66 -16.46 32.52
CA SER A 17 3.56 -16.44 33.48
C SER A 17 2.33 -15.80 32.85
N VAL A 18 1.38 -16.65 32.49
CA VAL A 18 0.02 -16.25 32.10
C VAL A 18 -1.01 -16.85 33.05
N LYS A 19 -2.17 -16.21 33.18
CA LYS A 19 -3.27 -16.69 34.01
C LYS A 19 -4.54 -16.81 33.18
N VAL A 20 -5.13 -18.01 33.16
CA VAL A 20 -6.36 -18.27 32.41
C VAL A 20 -7.55 -17.61 33.12
N VAL A 21 -8.35 -16.89 32.33
CA VAL A 21 -9.61 -16.29 32.78
C VAL A 21 -10.77 -16.98 32.06
N GLY A 22 -11.80 -17.37 32.82
CA GLY A 22 -12.94 -18.14 32.31
C GLY A 22 -12.69 -19.64 32.29
N ASP A 23 -13.23 -20.33 31.28
CA ASP A 23 -13.18 -21.80 31.19
C ASP A 23 -11.74 -22.34 31.10
N SER A 24 -11.51 -23.53 31.65
CA SER A 24 -10.23 -24.24 31.53
C SER A 24 -9.82 -24.40 30.07
N LEU A 25 -8.57 -24.04 29.78
CA LEU A 25 -8.01 -24.05 28.44
C LEU A 25 -6.98 -25.15 28.29
N LYS A 26 -7.09 -25.92 27.21
CA LYS A 26 -6.15 -26.97 26.83
C LYS A 26 -4.92 -26.37 26.18
N ASP A 27 -3.80 -27.05 26.36
CA ASP A 27 -2.59 -26.79 25.60
C ASP A 27 -2.87 -26.86 24.09
N GLY A 28 -2.30 -25.90 23.36
CA GLY A 28 -2.58 -25.76 21.93
C GLY A 28 -3.77 -24.90 21.58
N GLN A 29 -4.57 -24.44 22.56
CA GLN A 29 -5.62 -23.47 22.28
C GLN A 29 -5.02 -22.10 22.02
N PHE A 30 -5.54 -21.45 20.99
CA PHE A 30 -5.29 -20.04 20.74
C PHE A 30 -5.92 -19.19 21.84
N VAL A 31 -5.16 -18.22 22.32
CA VAL A 31 -5.55 -17.28 23.37
C VAL A 31 -5.30 -15.84 22.95
N ASN A 32 -6.13 -14.94 23.49
CA ASN A 32 -5.86 -13.51 23.50
C ASN A 32 -5.02 -13.16 24.73
N LEU A 33 -4.10 -12.21 24.58
CA LEU A 33 -3.32 -11.63 25.65
C LEU A 33 -4.01 -10.35 26.09
N SER A 34 -4.39 -10.25 27.36
CA SER A 34 -4.99 -9.03 27.87
C SER A 34 -3.94 -7.92 28.04
N THR A 35 -4.38 -6.66 28.01
CA THR A 35 -3.54 -5.51 28.36
C THR A 35 -3.37 -5.33 29.88
N SER A 36 -4.09 -6.12 30.67
CA SER A 36 -4.07 -6.08 32.13
C SER A 36 -3.11 -7.12 32.67
N ILE A 37 -2.38 -6.74 33.72
CA ILE A 37 -1.50 -7.63 34.47
C ILE A 37 -2.24 -7.98 35.76
N GLY A 38 -2.26 -9.26 36.16
CA GLY A 38 -2.90 -9.69 37.40
C GLY A 38 -2.18 -9.14 38.63
N ASP A 39 -2.95 -8.67 39.62
CA ASP A 39 -2.43 -7.93 40.79
C ASP A 39 -1.50 -8.73 41.70
N GLU A 40 -1.64 -10.07 41.76
CA GLU A 40 -0.91 -10.89 42.74
C GLU A 40 0.40 -11.47 42.23
N GLU A 41 0.46 -11.88 40.96
CA GLU A 41 1.56 -12.67 40.40
C GLU A 41 2.21 -12.02 39.17
N GLU A 42 1.84 -10.77 38.85
CA GLU A 42 2.27 -10.05 37.65
C GLU A 42 2.11 -10.86 36.34
N ALA A 43 1.14 -11.77 36.30
CA ALA A 43 0.87 -12.63 35.15
C ALA A 43 -0.01 -11.91 34.12
N VAL A 44 0.25 -12.14 32.84
CA VAL A 44 -0.63 -11.65 31.76
C VAL A 44 -1.91 -12.50 31.77
N LEU A 45 -3.07 -11.86 31.83
CA LEU A 45 -4.33 -12.60 31.75
C LEU A 45 -4.58 -13.06 30.31
N VAL A 46 -5.08 -14.29 30.16
CA VAL A 46 -5.37 -14.91 28.86
C VAL A 46 -6.76 -15.54 28.86
N GLU A 47 -7.48 -15.40 27.76
CA GLU A 47 -8.79 -16.02 27.53
C GLU A 47 -8.78 -16.80 26.21
N LYS A 48 -9.82 -17.59 25.95
CA LYS A 48 -9.94 -18.32 24.68
C LYS A 48 -10.08 -17.33 23.51
N ALA A 49 -9.25 -17.49 22.48
CA ALA A 49 -9.44 -16.78 21.22
C ALA A 49 -10.62 -17.36 20.45
N ALA A 50 -11.75 -16.65 20.42
CA ALA A 50 -12.93 -17.07 19.67
C ALA A 50 -12.82 -16.83 18.15
N LYS A 51 -11.86 -16.00 17.72
CA LYS A 51 -11.63 -15.62 16.32
C LYS A 51 -10.14 -15.47 16.04
N GLY A 52 -9.74 -15.59 14.77
CA GLY A 52 -8.34 -15.40 14.39
C GLY A 52 -7.81 -13.99 14.69
N GLU A 53 -8.65 -12.96 14.65
CA GLU A 53 -8.32 -11.59 15.06
C GLU A 53 -7.80 -11.46 16.50
N THR A 54 -8.20 -12.38 17.38
CA THR A 54 -7.80 -12.35 18.79
C THR A 54 -6.81 -13.47 19.13
N ALA A 55 -6.41 -14.27 18.14
CA ALA A 55 -5.49 -15.39 18.29
C ALA A 55 -4.03 -14.90 18.30
N GLN A 56 -3.57 -14.45 19.47
CA GLN A 56 -2.26 -13.80 19.63
C GLN A 56 -1.16 -14.76 20.10
N ALA A 57 -1.56 -15.78 20.86
CA ALA A 57 -0.65 -16.78 21.40
C ALA A 57 -1.30 -18.18 21.41
N ILE A 58 -0.49 -19.21 21.59
CA ILE A 58 -0.95 -20.56 21.94
C ILE A 58 -0.59 -20.85 23.39
N LEU A 59 -1.57 -21.37 24.15
CA LEU A 59 -1.36 -21.81 25.52
C LEU A 59 -0.44 -23.05 25.55
N CYS A 60 0.51 -23.03 26.46
CA CYS A 60 1.40 -24.15 26.74
C CYS A 60 1.69 -24.27 28.25
N THR A 61 1.66 -25.48 28.80
CA THR A 61 2.00 -25.72 30.22
C THR A 61 3.49 -25.99 30.43
N ALA A 62 4.21 -26.41 29.39
CA ALA A 62 5.62 -26.79 29.48
C ALA A 62 6.55 -25.80 28.77
N HIS A 63 7.83 -25.79 29.18
CA HIS A 63 8.88 -25.07 28.47
C HIS A 63 9.07 -25.69 27.09
N LEU A 64 9.00 -24.86 26.05
CA LEU A 64 9.20 -25.28 24.66
C LEU A 64 10.71 -25.34 24.40
N ASP A 65 11.34 -26.49 24.63
CA ASP A 65 12.74 -26.71 24.25
C ASP A 65 12.85 -26.93 22.74
N TYR A 66 13.66 -26.12 22.05
CA TYR A 66 13.97 -26.25 20.62
C TYR A 66 14.60 -27.61 20.27
N ASN A 67 15.23 -28.27 21.24
CA ASN A 67 15.79 -29.61 21.10
C ASN A 67 14.77 -30.73 21.38
N SER A 68 13.65 -30.42 22.03
CA SER A 68 12.51 -31.33 22.15
C SER A 68 11.54 -31.04 21.02
N SER A 69 11.80 -31.65 19.86
CA SER A 69 10.98 -31.53 18.65
C SER A 69 9.57 -32.15 18.77
N PHE A 70 9.01 -32.24 19.98
CA PHE A 70 7.78 -32.93 20.31
C PHE A 70 6.98 -32.09 21.32
N TYR A 71 6.12 -31.20 20.83
CA TYR A 71 5.02 -30.67 21.64
C TYR A 71 3.74 -31.45 21.30
N ASP A 72 3.29 -32.28 22.24
CA ASP A 72 2.05 -33.04 22.14
C ASP A 72 0.94 -32.23 22.82
N PHE A 73 -0.09 -31.84 22.09
CA PHE A 73 -1.24 -31.11 22.64
C PHE A 73 -2.18 -32.02 23.44
N LYS A 74 -1.65 -32.90 24.29
CA LYS A 74 -2.43 -33.94 24.95
C LYS A 74 -2.88 -33.53 26.34
N ASN A 75 -4.20 -33.33 26.45
CA ASN A 75 -5.06 -33.43 27.63
C ASN A 75 -4.67 -32.64 28.88
N THR A 76 -3.61 -31.85 28.83
CA THR A 76 -3.27 -30.89 29.87
C THR A 76 -4.12 -29.66 29.64
N ALA A 77 -4.84 -29.28 30.69
CA ALA A 77 -5.61 -28.06 30.73
C ALA A 77 -5.06 -27.19 31.86
N THR A 78 -5.04 -25.90 31.61
CA THR A 78 -4.79 -24.87 32.61
C THR A 78 -6.15 -24.38 33.06
N ASP A 79 -6.47 -24.62 34.32
CA ASP A 79 -7.74 -24.21 34.93
C ASP A 79 -7.76 -22.70 35.17
N GLU A 80 -8.96 -22.16 35.37
CA GLU A 80 -9.15 -20.76 35.72
C GLU A 80 -8.25 -20.34 36.90
N ASN A 81 -7.65 -19.17 36.80
CA ASN A 81 -6.77 -18.57 37.81
C ASN A 81 -5.48 -19.36 38.13
N THR A 82 -5.14 -20.36 37.33
CA THR A 82 -3.86 -21.08 37.45
C THR A 82 -2.80 -20.50 36.51
N LEU A 83 -1.53 -20.59 36.93
CA LEU A 83 -0.40 -20.13 36.13
C LEU A 83 -0.10 -21.13 35.01
N GLY A 84 0.07 -20.60 33.80
CA GLY A 84 0.55 -21.31 32.63
C GLY A 84 1.62 -20.50 31.89
N ARG A 85 1.93 -20.94 30.68
CA ARG A 85 2.79 -20.22 29.72
C ARG A 85 2.02 -20.00 28.43
N ALA A 86 2.45 -19.02 27.64
CA ALA A 86 1.89 -18.79 26.32
C ALA A 86 3.00 -18.51 25.33
N LEU A 87 2.98 -19.19 24.18
CA LEU A 87 3.86 -18.91 23.05
C LEU A 87 3.22 -17.85 22.18
N VAL A 88 3.89 -16.71 22.04
CA VAL A 88 3.42 -15.58 21.24
C VAL A 88 3.89 -15.75 19.81
N PHE A 89 3.01 -15.50 18.84
CA PHE A 89 3.38 -15.55 17.44
C PHE A 89 3.64 -14.18 16.86
N GLU A 90 4.80 -14.04 16.23
CA GLU A 90 5.17 -12.87 15.45
C GLU A 90 4.82 -13.08 13.97
N ASN A 91 4.70 -11.97 13.24
CA ASN A 91 4.43 -12.04 11.82
C ASN A 91 5.61 -12.69 11.08
N GLY A 92 5.32 -13.74 10.31
CA GLY A 92 6.33 -14.46 9.53
C GLY A 92 6.92 -15.67 10.26
N ASP A 93 6.53 -15.92 11.51
CA ASP A 93 6.86 -17.16 12.21
C ASP A 93 6.34 -18.38 11.45
N THR A 94 7.04 -19.51 11.55
CA THR A 94 6.61 -20.75 10.91
C THR A 94 6.57 -21.91 11.88
N ILE A 95 5.48 -22.68 11.80
CA ILE A 95 5.27 -23.91 12.56
C ILE A 95 4.92 -25.05 11.61
N SER A 96 5.30 -26.27 11.99
CA SER A 96 4.91 -27.50 11.32
C SER A 96 3.96 -28.27 12.21
N VAL A 97 2.81 -28.65 11.65
CA VAL A 97 1.72 -29.28 12.39
C VAL A 97 1.24 -30.53 11.65
N ASN A 98 0.92 -31.62 12.35
CA ASN A 98 0.44 -32.84 11.69
C ASN A 98 -1.03 -32.75 11.27
N ASP A 99 -1.51 -33.77 10.55
CA ASP A 99 -2.86 -33.78 9.99
C ASP A 99 -3.99 -33.72 11.04
N GLU A 100 -3.75 -34.23 12.25
CA GLU A 100 -4.75 -34.15 13.36
C GLU A 100 -5.14 -32.73 13.72
N ILE A 101 -4.24 -31.76 13.50
CA ILE A 101 -4.42 -30.35 13.85
C ILE A 101 -4.34 -29.41 12.66
N SER A 102 -4.14 -29.94 11.44
CA SER A 102 -4.15 -29.14 10.20
C SER A 102 -5.27 -29.52 9.23
N ASN A 103 -6.15 -30.45 9.61
CA ASN A 103 -7.46 -30.72 9.02
C ASN A 103 -7.60 -30.41 7.50
N GLY A 104 -6.86 -31.14 6.66
CA GLY A 104 -7.01 -31.08 5.20
C GLY A 104 -6.48 -29.80 4.53
N ILE A 105 -5.68 -28.98 5.23
CA ILE A 105 -5.05 -27.78 4.66
C ILE A 105 -4.06 -28.20 3.57
N SER A 106 -4.20 -27.62 2.38
CA SER A 106 -3.29 -27.79 1.24
C SER A 106 -2.32 -26.62 1.09
N VAL A 107 -1.24 -26.80 0.34
CA VAL A 107 -0.29 -25.71 0.06
C VAL A 107 -1.00 -24.57 -0.67
N GLY A 108 -0.81 -23.35 -0.20
CA GLY A 108 -1.47 -22.14 -0.71
C GLY A 108 -2.80 -21.82 -0.05
N ASP A 109 -3.36 -22.72 0.78
CA ASP A 109 -4.54 -22.41 1.56
C ASP A 109 -4.21 -21.40 2.65
N LYS A 110 -5.05 -20.37 2.75
CA LYS A 110 -5.11 -19.52 3.93
C LYS A 110 -5.76 -20.28 5.07
N VAL A 111 -5.29 -20.03 6.29
CA VAL A 111 -5.73 -20.77 7.47
C VAL A 111 -6.33 -19.84 8.52
N SER A 112 -7.28 -20.39 9.26
CA SER A 112 -7.94 -19.78 10.43
C SER A 112 -7.76 -20.69 11.63
N ILE A 113 -8.18 -20.22 12.81
CA ILE A 113 -8.20 -21.04 14.02
C ILE A 113 -9.13 -22.24 13.83
N GLY A 114 -8.68 -23.41 14.29
CA GLY A 114 -9.48 -24.62 14.25
C GLY A 114 -10.65 -24.60 15.24
N LEU A 115 -11.37 -25.72 15.33
CA LEU A 115 -12.53 -25.85 16.20
C LEU A 115 -12.15 -25.60 17.67
N ASP A 116 -12.95 -24.81 18.38
CA ASP A 116 -12.69 -24.39 19.77
C ASP A 116 -11.32 -23.72 19.99
N GLY A 117 -10.72 -23.16 18.94
CA GLY A 117 -9.40 -22.54 19.01
C GLY A 117 -8.25 -23.56 19.05
N LEU A 118 -8.51 -24.86 18.80
CA LEU A 118 -7.48 -25.88 18.70
C LEU A 118 -7.01 -26.05 17.26
N GLY A 119 -5.70 -25.91 17.04
CA GLY A 119 -5.08 -26.15 15.75
C GLY A 119 -5.57 -25.21 14.65
N PHE A 120 -5.52 -25.71 13.42
CA PHE A 120 -5.70 -24.94 12.21
C PHE A 120 -6.76 -25.58 11.32
N LYS A 121 -7.51 -24.75 10.62
CA LYS A 121 -8.39 -25.16 9.53
C LYS A 121 -8.19 -24.28 8.32
N LYS A 122 -8.61 -24.78 7.16
CA LYS A 122 -8.74 -23.95 5.96
C LYS A 122 -9.72 -22.82 6.25
N MET A 123 -9.33 -21.61 5.89
CA MET A 123 -10.16 -20.42 6.08
C MET A 123 -11.39 -20.46 5.18
N GLU A 124 -12.53 -20.14 5.78
CA GLU A 124 -13.78 -19.93 5.07
C GLU A 124 -14.12 -18.44 4.92
N SER A 125 -15.07 -18.13 4.05
CA SER A 125 -15.49 -16.75 3.80
C SER A 125 -16.06 -16.12 5.09
N GLY A 126 -15.45 -15.01 5.53
CA GLY A 126 -15.87 -14.27 6.73
C GLY A 126 -15.04 -14.58 7.99
N GLU A 127 -14.02 -15.44 7.87
CA GLU A 127 -13.09 -15.74 8.96
C GLU A 127 -11.80 -14.92 8.87
N SER A 128 -11.16 -14.71 10.02
CA SER A 128 -9.90 -13.98 10.10
C SER A 128 -8.71 -14.86 9.71
N GLU A 129 -7.81 -14.32 8.91
CA GLU A 129 -6.55 -14.96 8.54
C GLU A 129 -5.55 -14.96 9.70
N ILE A 130 -5.06 -16.14 10.06
CA ILE A 130 -3.96 -16.29 11.03
C ILE A 130 -2.67 -16.79 10.37
N GLY A 131 -2.74 -17.17 9.09
CA GLY A 131 -1.58 -17.64 8.35
C GLY A 131 -1.92 -18.27 7.00
N MET A 132 -0.89 -18.88 6.40
CA MET A 132 -1.00 -19.61 5.14
C MET A 132 -0.13 -20.86 5.16
N CYS A 133 -0.61 -21.95 4.59
CA CYS A 133 0.20 -23.13 4.34
C CYS A 133 1.20 -22.87 3.20
N ILE A 134 2.49 -22.91 3.52
CA ILE A 134 3.56 -22.58 2.58
C ILE A 134 4.21 -23.81 1.94
N ARG A 135 4.14 -24.97 2.60
CA ARG A 135 4.63 -26.26 2.07
C ARG A 135 4.09 -27.43 2.91
N LYS A 136 4.24 -28.63 2.36
CA LYS A 136 4.16 -29.89 3.11
C LYS A 136 5.56 -30.42 3.41
N ASP A 137 5.71 -31.04 4.55
CA ASP A 137 6.93 -31.73 4.98
C ASP A 137 6.55 -33.14 5.46
N PHE A 138 7.55 -33.99 5.73
CA PHE A 138 7.31 -35.36 6.17
C PHE A 138 8.31 -35.79 7.22
N MET A 139 7.82 -36.39 8.30
CA MET A 139 8.65 -37.02 9.33
C MET A 139 8.26 -38.48 9.48
N THR A 140 9.24 -39.39 9.40
CA THR A 140 8.98 -40.85 9.40
C THR A 140 8.20 -41.35 10.61
N ASN A 141 8.34 -40.68 11.76
CA ASN A 141 7.67 -41.02 13.02
C ASN A 141 6.37 -40.25 13.29
N VAL A 142 5.99 -39.28 12.45
CA VAL A 142 4.79 -38.43 12.64
C VAL A 142 3.84 -38.52 11.44
N GLY A 143 4.39 -38.60 10.22
CA GLY A 143 3.65 -38.56 8.97
C GLY A 143 3.81 -37.23 8.24
N GLU A 144 2.77 -36.85 7.51
CA GLU A 144 2.71 -35.56 6.81
C GLU A 144 2.62 -34.41 7.81
N LEU A 145 3.34 -33.33 7.50
CA LEU A 145 3.33 -32.09 8.24
C LEU A 145 2.89 -30.96 7.32
N THR A 146 1.92 -30.19 7.79
CA THR A 146 1.51 -28.92 7.19
C THR A 146 2.37 -27.82 7.78
N VAL A 147 3.12 -27.10 6.94
CA VAL A 147 3.93 -25.97 7.39
C VAL A 147 3.18 -24.67 7.17
N ILE A 148 2.87 -24.00 8.27
CA ILE A 148 2.06 -22.78 8.31
C ILE A 148 2.98 -21.61 8.62
N ARG A 149 2.95 -20.58 7.76
CA ARG A 149 3.49 -19.26 8.08
C ARG A 149 2.40 -18.46 8.76
N LEU A 150 2.64 -18.07 9.99
CA LEU A 150 1.71 -17.32 10.83
C LEU A 150 1.79 -15.83 10.52
N MET A 151 0.66 -15.17 10.66
CA MET A 151 0.51 -13.71 10.61
C MET A 151 0.08 -13.28 12.01
N SER A 152 0.76 -12.31 12.61
CA SER A 152 0.40 -11.87 13.96
C SER A 152 -0.96 -11.17 13.95
N ALA A 153 -1.85 -11.60 14.84
CA ALA A 153 -3.18 -11.00 15.01
C ALA A 153 -3.11 -9.61 15.65
N SER A 154 -2.06 -9.32 16.43
CA SER A 154 -1.81 -8.06 17.13
C SER A 154 -0.79 -7.20 16.40
N GLY A 155 -1.22 -6.54 15.34
CA GLY A 155 -0.40 -5.56 14.65
C GLY A 155 -0.90 -5.40 13.23
N GLY A 156 -1.91 -4.56 13.07
CA GLY A 156 -2.20 -3.98 11.77
C GLY A 156 -1.03 -3.10 11.31
N GLU A 157 0.08 -3.69 10.89
CA GLU A 157 0.58 -3.30 9.58
C GLU A 157 -0.44 -3.90 8.63
N GLY A 158 -1.35 -3.07 8.14
CA GLY A 158 -2.32 -3.49 7.14
C GLY A 158 -1.58 -4.30 6.09
N GLN A 159 -2.14 -5.45 5.70
CA GLN A 159 -1.68 -6.19 4.52
C GLN A 159 -1.25 -5.15 3.47
N PRO A 160 -0.07 -5.24 2.82
CA PRO A 160 0.22 -4.39 1.68
C PRO A 160 -1.04 -4.41 0.84
N GLY A 161 -1.70 -3.25 0.69
CA GLY A 161 -3.00 -3.20 0.04
C GLY A 161 -2.86 -4.00 -1.24
N GLN A 162 -3.82 -4.90 -1.52
CA GLN A 162 -3.80 -5.67 -2.77
C GLN A 162 -3.36 -4.72 -3.89
N PRO A 163 -2.38 -5.09 -4.75
CA PRO A 163 -1.99 -4.24 -5.86
C PRO A 163 -3.25 -3.68 -6.46
N GLY A 164 -3.38 -2.34 -6.45
CA GLY A 164 -4.61 -1.71 -6.88
C GLY A 164 -4.99 -2.36 -8.20
N LYS A 165 -6.22 -2.90 -8.31
CA LYS A 165 -6.69 -3.51 -9.56
C LYS A 165 -6.26 -2.58 -10.68
N ASP A 166 -5.63 -3.13 -11.72
CA ASP A 166 -5.24 -2.34 -12.89
C ASP A 166 -6.38 -1.38 -13.18
N GLY A 167 -6.06 -0.08 -13.17
CA GLY A 167 -7.05 0.93 -13.46
C GLY A 167 -7.74 0.50 -14.74
N LYS A 168 -9.09 0.43 -14.72
CA LYS A 168 -9.84 0.12 -15.93
C LYS A 168 -9.28 1.00 -17.05
N ASP A 169 -9.03 0.40 -18.22
CA ASP A 169 -8.63 1.18 -19.39
C ASP A 169 -9.50 2.43 -19.45
N GLY A 170 -8.84 3.58 -19.58
CA GLY A 170 -9.55 4.84 -19.73
C GLY A 170 -10.59 4.67 -20.82
N SER A 171 -11.82 5.15 -20.57
CA SER A 171 -12.84 5.18 -21.60
C SER A 171 -12.23 5.78 -22.87
N PRO A 172 -12.55 5.27 -24.08
CA PRO A 172 -12.08 5.88 -25.32
C PRO A 172 -12.26 7.39 -25.23
N GLY A 173 -11.19 8.13 -25.55
CA GLY A 173 -11.24 9.58 -25.52
C GLY A 173 -12.47 10.04 -26.29
N LYS A 174 -13.23 10.98 -25.71
CA LYS A 174 -14.35 11.60 -26.41
C LYS A 174 -13.84 12.13 -27.74
N ASP A 175 -14.63 11.95 -28.81
CA ASP A 175 -14.32 12.55 -30.10
C ASP A 175 -13.93 14.02 -29.90
N GLY A 176 -12.84 14.43 -30.54
CA GLY A 176 -12.35 15.80 -30.43
C GLY A 176 -13.47 16.76 -30.81
N ALA A 177 -13.62 17.85 -30.06
CA ALA A 177 -14.53 18.91 -30.43
C ALA A 177 -14.23 19.37 -31.86
N ASP A 178 -15.27 19.70 -32.62
CA ASP A 178 -15.13 20.27 -33.96
C ASP A 178 -14.10 21.41 -33.94
N GLY A 179 -13.23 21.44 -34.95
CA GLY A 179 -12.19 22.44 -35.06
C GLY A 179 -12.79 23.85 -34.98
N LEU A 180 -12.16 24.73 -34.19
CA LEU A 180 -12.53 26.14 -34.13
C LEU A 180 -12.58 26.72 -35.55
N PRO A 181 -13.54 27.60 -35.87
CA PRO A 181 -13.56 28.32 -37.14
C PRO A 181 -12.19 28.94 -37.42
N GLY A 182 -11.74 28.86 -38.69
CA GLY A 182 -10.47 29.44 -39.10
C GLY A 182 -10.37 30.91 -38.69
N LYS A 183 -9.20 31.32 -38.19
CA LYS A 183 -8.95 32.71 -37.79
C LYS A 183 -9.10 33.63 -39.00
N ASP A 184 -9.80 34.74 -38.82
CA ASP A 184 -9.92 35.77 -39.85
C ASP A 184 -8.54 36.21 -40.37
N GLY A 185 -8.46 36.49 -41.68
CA GLY A 185 -7.23 36.95 -42.31
C GLY A 185 -6.73 38.26 -41.68
N LYS A 186 -5.40 38.35 -41.49
CA LYS A 186 -4.77 39.56 -40.94
C LYS A 186 -5.02 40.77 -41.85
N GLN A 187 -5.39 41.90 -41.26
CA GLN A 187 -5.52 43.18 -41.98
C GLN A 187 -4.20 43.53 -42.68
N GLY A 188 -4.28 44.02 -43.93
CA GLY A 188 -3.12 44.49 -44.68
C GLY A 188 -2.37 45.61 -43.96
N ALA A 189 -1.06 45.71 -44.18
CA ALA A 189 -0.23 46.76 -43.57
C ALA A 189 -0.72 48.16 -44.00
N PRO A 190 -0.69 49.16 -43.11
CA PRO A 190 -1.01 50.54 -43.47
C PRO A 190 -0.13 51.05 -44.63
N GLY A 191 -0.69 51.92 -45.48
CA GLY A 191 0.06 52.60 -46.53
C GLY A 191 1.15 53.50 -45.94
N LYS A 192 2.24 53.73 -46.67
CA LYS A 192 3.30 54.66 -46.25
C LYS A 192 2.80 56.10 -46.38
N ASP A 193 3.15 56.95 -45.40
CA ASP A 193 2.82 58.37 -45.40
C ASP A 193 3.50 59.11 -46.58
N ALA A 194 2.87 60.20 -47.05
CA ALA A 194 3.43 61.02 -48.13
C ALA A 194 4.49 62.00 -47.61
N SER A 195 5.57 62.19 -48.39
CA SER A 195 6.63 63.16 -48.09
C SER A 195 6.09 64.59 -48.17
N SER A 196 6.35 65.39 -47.14
CA SER A 196 5.98 66.80 -47.06
C SER A 196 7.09 67.69 -47.63
N ILE A 197 6.75 68.91 -48.08
CA ILE A 197 7.73 69.88 -48.56
C ILE A 197 8.51 70.44 -47.36
N SER A 198 9.84 70.36 -47.40
CA SER A 198 10.74 70.86 -46.36
C SER A 198 11.19 72.30 -46.63
N SER A 199 11.44 72.65 -47.89
CA SER A 199 11.77 74.02 -48.29
C SER A 199 11.39 74.31 -49.75
N ILE A 200 11.19 75.60 -50.07
CA ILE A 200 10.98 76.09 -51.43
C ILE A 200 11.94 77.24 -51.68
N GLU A 201 12.67 77.16 -52.78
CA GLU A 201 13.56 78.23 -53.23
C GLU A 201 13.12 78.75 -54.60
N PHE A 202 13.18 80.07 -54.76
CA PHE A 202 12.84 80.77 -56.00
C PHE A 202 14.06 81.49 -56.56
N THR A 203 14.22 81.42 -57.87
CA THR A 203 15.29 82.09 -58.59
C THR A 203 14.71 83.33 -59.27
N ALA A 204 15.22 84.51 -58.91
CA ALA A 204 14.88 85.76 -59.59
C ALA A 204 15.87 86.02 -60.75
N GLY A 205 15.34 86.44 -61.91
CA GLY A 205 16.11 86.96 -63.03
C GLY A 205 16.57 88.39 -62.79
N GLU A 206 17.47 88.88 -63.66
CA GLU A 206 18.06 90.23 -63.56
C GLU A 206 17.02 91.37 -63.69
N ASP A 207 15.88 91.10 -64.33
CA ASP A 207 14.72 92.00 -64.40
C ASP A 207 13.88 92.02 -63.11
N GLY A 208 14.34 91.31 -62.07
CA GLY A 208 13.69 91.17 -60.78
C GLY A 208 12.51 90.19 -60.77
N GLN A 209 12.18 89.53 -61.90
CA GLN A 209 11.08 88.58 -61.96
C GLN A 209 11.53 87.16 -61.64
N ILE A 210 10.67 86.34 -61.03
CA ILE A 210 10.98 84.93 -60.76
C ILE A 210 11.01 84.14 -62.06
N SER A 211 12.16 83.54 -62.35
CA SER A 211 12.42 82.76 -63.56
C SER A 211 12.36 81.24 -63.33
N GLY A 212 12.34 80.78 -62.08
CA GLY A 212 12.23 79.36 -61.72
C GLY A 212 12.31 79.10 -60.21
N GLY A 213 12.43 77.83 -59.82
CA GLY A 213 12.65 77.41 -58.44
C GLY A 213 12.66 75.89 -58.27
N SER A 214 12.83 75.41 -57.04
CA SER A 214 12.62 74.00 -56.69
C SER A 214 12.10 73.84 -55.26
N ALA A 215 11.34 72.77 -55.02
CA ALA A 215 10.88 72.34 -53.71
C ALA A 215 11.64 71.09 -53.27
N LEU A 216 12.24 71.12 -52.08
CA LEU A 216 12.82 69.94 -51.44
C LEU A 216 11.75 69.25 -50.59
N LEU A 217 11.67 67.93 -50.67
CA LEU A 217 10.79 67.11 -49.84
C LEU A 217 11.52 66.61 -48.60
N SER A 218 10.75 66.16 -47.60
CA SER A 218 11.27 65.61 -46.34
C SER A 218 12.08 64.32 -46.51
N ASP A 219 11.94 63.63 -47.65
CA ASP A 219 12.74 62.48 -48.03
C ASP A 219 14.05 62.85 -48.77
N GLY A 220 14.30 64.14 -48.98
CA GLY A 220 15.48 64.65 -49.69
C GLY A 220 15.31 64.76 -51.21
N THR A 221 14.16 64.40 -51.77
CA THR A 221 13.87 64.57 -53.20
C THR A 221 13.64 66.04 -53.53
N SER A 222 14.32 66.58 -54.56
CA SER A 222 14.07 67.95 -55.04
C SER A 222 13.25 67.93 -56.33
N ILE A 223 12.17 68.72 -56.36
CA ILE A 223 11.23 68.83 -57.48
C ILE A 223 11.34 70.24 -58.08
N PRO A 224 11.64 70.40 -59.39
CA PRO A 224 11.71 71.72 -60.02
C PRO A 224 10.32 72.36 -60.16
N ILE A 225 10.24 73.65 -59.86
CA ILE A 225 9.04 74.49 -60.00
C ILE A 225 9.11 75.21 -61.34
N THR A 226 8.10 74.97 -62.19
CA THR A 226 7.95 75.63 -63.48
C THR A 226 7.03 76.84 -63.35
N ILE A 227 7.53 78.04 -63.65
CA ILE A 227 6.72 79.27 -63.71
C ILE A 227 6.08 79.37 -65.09
N LYS A 228 4.75 79.24 -65.16
CA LYS A 228 3.99 79.51 -66.40
C LYS A 228 3.63 81.00 -66.42
N LYS A 229 4.16 81.74 -67.40
CA LYS A 229 3.81 83.15 -67.66
C LYS A 229 2.40 83.26 -68.23
#